data_AF-A0A8R1IWV5-F1
#
_entry.id   AF-A0A8R1IWV5-F1
#
_cell.length_a   1.000
_cell.length_b   1.000
_cell.length_c   1.000
_cell.angle_alpha   90.00
_cell.angle_beta   90.00
_cell.angle_gamma   90.00
#
_symmetry.space_group_name_H-M   'P 1'
#
loop_
_entity.id
_entity.type
_entity.pdbx_description
1 polymer ?
#
loop_
_entity_poly.entity_id
_entity_poly.type
_entity_poly.pdbx_seq_one_letter_code
_entity_poly.pdbx_strand_id
1 'polypeptide(L)'
;MLLKSAISAGTDEKRVALFYVMNDVVQKAKMKHADMLIPAFQPAVLTAVGIGRKQDKVKLVMKRCIQIFKSRNVFSPASITAMENLLGAF
;
A
#
# COMPACT_ATOMS: atom_id res chain seq x y z
N MET A 1 8.64 -3.70 10.11
CA MET A 1 9.95 -3.00 10.10
C MET A 1 10.69 -3.16 8.77
N LEU A 2 10.83 -4.39 8.24
CA LEU A 2 11.53 -4.69 6.96
C LEU A 2 10.99 -3.97 5.72
N LEU A 3 9.66 -3.88 5.54
CA LEU A 3 9.06 -3.20 4.38
C LEU A 3 9.30 -1.68 4.37
N LYS A 4 9.32 -1.05 5.55
CA LYS A 4 9.50 0.40 5.67
C LYS A 4 10.91 0.82 5.23
N SER A 5 11.93 0.12 5.71
CA SER A 5 13.34 0.36 5.37
C SER A 5 13.67 0.03 3.92
N ALA A 6 13.05 -1.01 3.36
CA ALA A 6 13.28 -1.40 1.97
C ALA A 6 12.69 -0.38 0.96
N ILE A 7 11.55 0.25 1.31
CA ILE A 7 10.90 1.24 0.45
C ILE A 7 11.62 2.60 0.49
N SER A 8 12.19 3.00 1.64
CA SER A 8 12.94 4.25 1.76
C SER A 8 14.27 4.24 0.99
N ALA A 9 14.95 3.08 0.93
CA ALA A 9 16.30 2.97 0.37
C ALA A 9 16.36 2.45 -1.09
N GLY A 10 15.24 2.03 -1.69
CA GLY A 10 15.22 1.43 -3.03
C GLY A 10 15.08 2.42 -4.20
N THR A 11 15.41 1.96 -5.42
CA THR A 11 15.04 2.64 -6.69
C THR A 11 13.54 2.57 -6.92
N ASP A 12 13.04 3.32 -7.91
CA ASP A 12 11.61 3.39 -8.21
C ASP A 12 11.05 2.01 -8.62
N GLU A 13 11.82 1.20 -9.36
CA GLU A 13 11.43 -0.16 -9.71
C GLU A 13 11.34 -1.07 -8.46
N LYS A 14 12.30 -0.96 -7.54
CA LYS A 14 12.28 -1.70 -6.27
C LYS A 14 11.08 -1.30 -5.41
N ARG A 15 10.73 0.00 -5.38
CA ARG A 15 9.58 0.50 -4.63
C ARG A 15 8.26 -0.05 -5.19
N VAL A 16 8.10 -0.07 -6.51
CA VAL A 16 6.93 -0.66 -7.18
C VAL A 16 6.84 -2.16 -6.88
N ALA A 17 7.94 -2.90 -7.02
CA ALA A 17 7.97 -4.34 -6.75
C ALA A 17 7.59 -4.66 -5.29
N LEU A 18 8.16 -3.93 -4.33
CA LEU A 18 7.84 -4.11 -2.90
C LEU A 18 6.38 -3.76 -2.59
N PHE A 19 5.82 -2.77 -3.26
CA PHE A 19 4.42 -2.41 -3.12
C PHE A 19 3.50 -3.52 -3.63
N TYR A 20 3.85 -4.18 -4.74
CA TYR A 20 3.13 -5.37 -5.21
C TYR A 20 3.24 -6.56 -4.25
N VAL A 21 4.42 -6.83 -3.69
CA VAL A 21 4.61 -7.89 -2.69
C VAL A 21 3.72 -7.64 -1.47
N MET A 22 3.73 -6.42 -0.95
CA MET A 22 2.87 -6.03 0.17
C MET A 22 1.37 -6.19 -0.18
N ASN A 23 0.97 -5.75 -1.37
CA ASN A 23 -0.39 -5.89 -1.85
C ASN A 23 -0.82 -7.38 -1.91
N ASP A 24 0.03 -8.28 -2.41
CA ASP A 24 -0.26 -9.71 -2.46
C ASP A 24 -0.41 -10.32 -1.05
N VAL A 25 0.51 -9.98 -0.13
CA VAL A 25 0.45 -10.45 1.26
C VAL A 25 -0.84 -10.03 1.95
N VAL A 26 -1.20 -8.76 1.83
CA VAL A 26 -2.40 -8.23 2.49
C VAL A 26 -3.68 -8.81 1.88
N GLN A 27 -3.74 -8.96 0.56
CA GLN A 27 -4.88 -9.60 -0.11
C GLN A 27 -5.01 -11.08 0.26
N LYS A 28 -3.91 -11.83 0.29
CA LYS A 28 -3.91 -13.24 0.70
C LYS A 28 -4.30 -13.40 2.18
N ALA A 29 -3.82 -12.51 3.06
CA ALA A 29 -4.23 -12.49 4.46
C ALA A 29 -5.75 -12.30 4.58
N LYS A 30 -6.32 -11.36 3.82
CA LYS A 30 -7.78 -11.15 3.76
C LYS A 30 -8.53 -12.39 3.27
N MET A 31 -8.07 -13.02 2.18
CA MET A 31 -8.69 -14.24 1.63
C MET A 31 -8.62 -15.44 2.58
N LYS A 32 -7.60 -15.48 3.46
CA LYS A 32 -7.41 -16.54 4.45
C LYS A 32 -8.06 -16.22 5.80
N HIS A 33 -8.85 -15.15 5.90
CA HIS A 33 -9.46 -14.66 7.15
C HIS A 33 -8.43 -14.36 8.25
N ALA A 34 -7.20 -14.02 7.87
CA ALA A 34 -6.13 -13.60 8.77
C ALA A 34 -6.16 -12.07 8.96
N ASP A 35 -7.36 -11.50 9.16
CA ASP A 35 -7.61 -10.06 9.22
C ASP A 35 -6.77 -9.36 10.30
N MET A 36 -6.43 -10.07 11.38
CA MET A 36 -5.58 -9.57 12.47
C MET A 36 -4.19 -9.11 12.00
N LEU A 37 -3.69 -9.62 10.88
CA LEU A 37 -2.39 -9.25 10.33
C LEU A 37 -2.44 -7.94 9.54
N ILE A 38 -3.59 -7.60 8.96
CA ILE A 38 -3.73 -6.47 8.03
C ILE A 38 -3.35 -5.12 8.67
N PRO A 39 -3.79 -4.78 9.92
CA PRO A 39 -3.41 -3.52 10.55
C PRO A 39 -1.90 -3.33 10.70
N ALA A 40 -1.13 -4.41 10.89
CA ALA A 40 0.33 -4.32 11.03
C ALA A 40 1.04 -3.82 9.76
N PHE A 41 0.38 -3.94 8.59
CA PHE A 41 0.91 -3.45 7.32
C PHE A 41 0.54 -1.99 7.05
N GLN A 42 -0.49 -1.44 7.70
CA GLN A 42 -0.97 -0.07 7.44
C GLN A 42 0.13 1.00 7.53
N PRO A 43 1.02 1.02 8.55
CA PRO A 43 2.08 2.03 8.62
C PRO A 43 3.07 1.94 7.46
N ALA A 44 3.36 0.73 6.98
CA ALA A 44 4.23 0.51 5.83
C ALA A 44 3.57 0.96 4.53
N VAL A 45 2.26 0.69 4.35
CA VAL A 45 1.49 1.15 3.18
C VAL A 45 1.48 2.67 3.11
N LEU A 46 1.16 3.35 4.22
CA LEU A 46 1.11 4.81 4.27
C LEU A 46 2.47 5.44 3.97
N THR A 47 3.55 4.86 4.52
CA THR A 47 4.93 5.30 4.22
C THR A 47 5.23 5.15 2.72
N ALA A 48 4.85 4.00 2.14
CA ALA A 48 5.08 3.73 0.73
C ALA A 48 4.35 4.73 -0.18
N VAL A 49 3.07 4.98 0.10
CA VAL A 49 2.26 5.96 -0.63
C VAL A 49 2.89 7.36 -0.52
N GLY A 50 3.34 7.76 0.67
CA GLY A 50 3.99 9.05 0.89
C GLY A 50 5.30 9.24 0.10
N ILE A 51 6.06 8.16 -0.12
CA ILE A 51 7.30 8.19 -0.91
C ILE A 51 6.99 8.16 -2.41
N GLY A 52 6.17 7.20 -2.86
CA GLY A 52 5.92 6.95 -4.27
C GLY A 52 5.04 7.99 -4.97
N ARG A 53 4.28 8.81 -4.22
CA ARG A 53 3.44 9.86 -4.80
C ARG A 53 4.18 10.89 -5.65
N LYS A 54 5.51 11.02 -5.49
CA LYS A 54 6.36 11.95 -6.25
C LYS A 54 6.69 11.45 -7.67
N GLN A 55 6.31 10.22 -8.01
CA GLN A 55 6.70 9.55 -9.24
C GLN A 55 5.46 9.06 -9.98
N ASP A 56 5.19 9.59 -11.17
CA ASP A 56 3.91 9.36 -11.86
C ASP A 56 3.62 7.87 -12.13
N LYS A 57 4.64 7.11 -12.54
CA LYS A 57 4.52 5.66 -12.76
C LYS A 57 4.14 4.91 -11.48
N VAL A 58 4.77 5.26 -10.36
CA VAL A 58 4.53 4.63 -9.05
C VAL A 58 3.18 5.04 -8.50
N LYS A 59 2.82 6.32 -8.67
CA LYS A 59 1.53 6.90 -8.29
C LYS A 59 0.37 6.18 -8.96
N LEU A 60 0.47 5.87 -10.26
CA LEU A 60 -0.56 5.12 -11.00
C LEU A 60 -0.78 3.72 -10.43
N VAL A 61 0.31 3.00 -10.13
CA VAL A 61 0.26 1.67 -9.52
C VAL A 61 -0.38 1.73 -8.13
N MET A 62 0.02 2.70 -7.31
CA MET A 62 -0.55 2.93 -5.99
C MET A 62 -2.05 3.22 -6.04
N LYS A 63 -2.48 4.06 -6.99
CA LYS A 63 -3.89 4.36 -7.23
C LYS A 63 -4.69 3.07 -7.45
N ARG A 64 -4.18 2.17 -8.30
CA ARG A 64 -4.82 0.87 -8.59
C ARG A 64 -4.92 -0.02 -7.35
N CYS A 65 -3.85 -0.18 -6.57
CA CYS A 65 -3.90 -1.04 -5.38
C CYS A 65 -4.82 -0.49 -4.30
N ILE A 66 -4.85 0.84 -4.09
CA ILE A 66 -5.77 1.47 -3.13
C ILE A 66 -7.22 1.19 -3.51
N GLN A 67 -7.56 1.25 -4.81
CA GLN A 67 -8.90 0.88 -5.30
C GLN A 67 -9.21 -0.61 -5.08
N ILE A 68 -8.22 -1.50 -5.19
CA ILE A 68 -8.39 -2.92 -4.85
C ILE A 68 -8.62 -3.09 -3.34
N PHE A 69 -7.85 -2.39 -2.51
CA PHE A 69 -8.03 -2.44 -1.06
C PHE A 69 -9.42 -1.97 -0.63
N LYS A 70 -9.93 -0.91 -1.27
CA LYS A 70 -11.28 -0.39 -1.07
C LYS A 70 -12.35 -1.40 -1.49
N SER A 71 -12.30 -1.87 -2.74
CA SER A 71 -13.33 -2.79 -3.27
C SER A 71 -13.38 -4.13 -2.54
N ARG A 72 -12.26 -4.61 -1.98
CA ARG A 72 -12.17 -5.87 -1.25
C ARG A 72 -12.28 -5.72 0.27
N ASN A 73 -12.58 -4.52 0.79
CA ASN A 73 -12.63 -4.22 2.23
C ASN A 73 -11.41 -4.76 2.99
N VAL A 74 -10.24 -4.53 2.39
CA VAL A 74 -8.95 -4.99 2.93
C VAL A 74 -8.57 -4.18 4.15
N PHE A 75 -8.58 -2.85 4.02
CA PHE A 75 -8.36 -1.92 5.13
C PHE A 75 -9.67 -1.24 5.51
N SER A 76 -9.70 -0.64 6.71
CA SER A 76 -10.84 0.17 7.14
C SER A 76 -11.05 1.38 6.22
N PRO A 77 -12.28 1.92 6.12
CA PRO A 77 -12.55 3.11 5.31
C PRO A 77 -11.64 4.29 5.67
N ALA A 78 -11.42 4.55 6.96
CA ALA A 78 -10.52 5.61 7.42
C ALA A 78 -9.07 5.44 6.92
N SER A 79 -8.58 4.20 6.87
CA SER A 79 -7.24 3.91 6.35
C SER A 79 -7.16 4.15 4.85
N ILE A 80 -8.20 3.78 4.10
CA ILE A 80 -8.29 4.06 2.66
C ILE A 80 -8.28 5.57 2.41
N THR A 81 -9.10 6.34 3.13
CA THR A 81 -9.12 7.80 3.01
C THR A 81 -7.76 8.42 3.31
N ALA A 82 -7.06 7.94 4.34
CA ALA A 82 -5.70 8.41 4.65
C ALA A 82 -4.72 8.14 3.49
N MET A 83 -4.80 6.96 2.85
CA MET A 83 -3.97 6.62 1.68
C MET A 83 -4.33 7.48 0.46
N GLU A 84 -5.62 7.69 0.18
CA GLU A 84 -6.12 8.53 -0.92
C GLU A 84 -5.65 9.98 -0.76
N ASN A 85 -5.79 10.55 0.44
CA ASN A 85 -5.33 11.90 0.78
C ASN A 85 -3.81 12.05 0.64
N LEU A 86 -3.03 11.05 1.09
CA LEU A 86 -1.57 11.06 0.94
C LEU A 86 -1.14 11.04 -0.53
N LEU A 87 -1.84 10.26 -1.36
CA LEU A 87 -1.57 10.16 -2.80
C LEU A 87 -1.93 11.45 -3.56
N GLY A 88 -2.92 12.22 -3.06
CA GLY A 88 -3.36 13.49 -3.62
C GLY A 88 -3.94 13.35 -5.03
N ALA A 89 -4.74 12.31 -5.29
CA ALA A 89 -5.22 11.98 -6.64
C ALA A 89 -6.59 11.26 -6.69
N PHE A 90 -7.50 11.64 -5.80
CA PHE A 90 -8.89 11.21 -5.77
C PHE A 90 -9.80 12.39 -5.42
#